data_AF-A0A356UHS4-F1
#
_entry.id   AF-A0A356UHS4-F1
#
_cell.length_a   1.000
_cell.length_b   1.000
_cell.length_c   1.000
_cell.angle_alpha   90.00
_cell.angle_beta   90.00
_cell.angle_gamma   90.00
#
_symmetry.space_group_name_H-M   'P 1'
#
loop_
_entity.id
_entity.type
_entity.pdbx_description
1 polymer ?
#
loop_
_entity_poly.entity_id
_entity_poly.type
_entity_poly.pdbx_seq_one_letter_code
_entity_poly.pdbx_strand_id
1 'polypeptide(L)' 'EIYNRALVVSPGNKTYLLNKAVCLFILQRNKDSMIICDQVLAQEPYCFEAWGLRGNLLNVTGQSKEAAVCYSRALGLAC' A
#
# COMPACT_ATOMS: atom_id res chain seq x y z
N GLU A 1 8.27 -17.26 -10.73
CA GLU A 1 8.71 -16.41 -11.85
C GLU A 1 7.63 -15.56 -12.53
N ILE A 2 6.33 -15.86 -12.40
CA ILE A 2 5.25 -15.05 -13.04
C ILE A 2 5.17 -13.61 -12.50
N TYR A 3 5.56 -13.39 -11.24
CA TYR A 3 5.55 -12.07 -10.57
C TYR A 3 6.49 -11.03 -11.21
N ASN A 4 7.60 -11.45 -11.82
CA ASN A 4 8.54 -10.52 -12.46
C ASN A 4 8.11 -10.13 -13.88
N ARG A 5 7.25 -10.92 -14.54
CA ARG A 5 6.74 -10.61 -15.89
C ARG A 5 5.52 -9.67 -15.87
N ALA A 6 4.75 -9.66 -14.78
CA ALA A 6 3.63 -8.73 -14.62
C ALA A 6 4.08 -7.25 -14.53
N LEU A 7 5.34 -6.99 -14.16
CA LEU A 7 5.95 -5.66 -14.14
C LEU A 7 6.18 -5.06 -15.55
N VAL A 8 6.10 -5.86 -16.62
CA VAL A 8 6.44 -5.41 -17.99
C VAL A 8 5.22 -4.98 -18.80
N VAL A 9 3.98 -5.19 -18.33
CA VAL A 9 2.78 -5.01 -19.19
C VAL A 9 2.06 -3.67 -19.02
N SER A 10 2.32 -2.88 -17.97
CA SER A 10 1.92 -1.46 -17.91
C SER A 10 2.55 -0.80 -16.69
N PRO A 11 3.38 0.25 -16.86
CA PRO A 11 4.01 0.95 -15.74
C PRO A 11 3.06 1.70 -14.77
N GLY A 12 1.73 1.58 -14.93
CA GLY A 12 0.78 2.48 -14.27
C GLY A 12 -0.53 1.86 -13.79
N ASN A 13 -0.64 0.52 -13.65
CA ASN A 13 -1.86 -0.03 -13.07
C ASN A 13 -1.77 -0.01 -11.53
N LYS A 14 -2.09 1.16 -10.94
CA LYS A 14 -2.11 1.35 -9.47
C LYS A 14 -2.86 0.22 -8.76
N THR A 15 -3.94 -0.26 -9.37
CA THR A 15 -4.79 -1.34 -8.85
C THR A 15 -4.01 -2.64 -8.73
N TYR A 16 -3.13 -2.95 -9.70
CA TYR A 16 -2.27 -4.12 -9.62
C TYR A 16 -1.26 -4.01 -8.47
N LEU A 17 -0.59 -2.86 -8.33
CA LEU A 17 0.39 -2.65 -7.25
C LEU A 17 -0.28 -2.68 -5.87
N LEU A 18 -1.46 -2.06 -5.74
CA LEU A 18 -2.24 -2.10 -4.52
C LEU A 18 -2.67 -3.52 -4.18
N ASN A 19 -3.22 -4.27 -5.13
CA ASN A 19 -3.59 -5.68 -4.94
C ASN A 19 -2.39 -6.53 -4.53
N LYS A 20 -1.22 -6.32 -5.17
CA LYS A 20 0.03 -6.97 -4.79
C LYS A 20 0.44 -6.63 -3.35
N ALA A 21 0.35 -5.37 -2.95
CA ALA A 21 0.68 -4.95 -1.59
C ALA A 21 -0.28 -5.58 -0.56
N VAL A 22 -1.58 -5.66 -0.87
CA VAL A 22 -2.58 -6.37 -0.04
C VAL A 22 -2.26 -7.85 0.07
N CYS A 23 -1.95 -8.54 -1.04
CA CYS A 23 -1.51 -9.94 -1.01
C CYS A 23 -0.27 -10.14 -0.14
N LEU A 24 0.73 -9.25 -0.26
CA LEU A 24 1.94 -9.31 0.56
C LEU A 24 1.65 -9.09 2.04
N PHE A 25 0.72 -8.20 2.38
CA PHE A 25 0.27 -7.98 3.75
C PHE A 25 -0.40 -9.24 4.33
N ILE A 26 -1.32 -9.87 3.57
CA ILE A 26 -1.98 -11.11 3.98
C ILE A 26 -0.96 -12.25 4.18
N LEU A 27 0.10 -12.29 3.35
CA LEU A 27 1.21 -13.23 3.48
C LEU A 27 2.21 -12.85 4.59
N GLN A 28 1.90 -11.84 5.42
CA GLN A 28 2.77 -11.30 6.47
C GLN A 28 4.14 -10.81 5.98
N ARG A 29 4.29 -10.58 4.67
CA ARG A 29 5.47 -9.95 4.06
C ARG A 29 5.36 -8.44 4.18
N ASN A 30 5.27 -7.97 5.43
CA ASN A 30 4.97 -6.56 5.75
C ASN A 30 6.00 -5.60 5.16
N LYS A 31 7.29 -5.96 5.14
CA LYS A 31 8.36 -5.12 4.56
C LYS A 31 8.18 -4.91 3.05
N ASP A 32 7.89 -5.98 2.31
CA ASP A 32 7.67 -5.90 0.86
C ASP A 32 6.37 -5.17 0.54
N SER A 33 5.32 -5.40 1.32
CA SER A 33 4.05 -4.68 1.21
C SER A 33 4.24 -3.18 1.42
N MET A 34 5.04 -2.79 2.43
CA MET A 34 5.38 -1.40 2.72
C MET A 34 6.10 -0.72 1.54
N ILE A 35 7.08 -1.39 0.93
CA ILE A 35 7.81 -0.87 -0.24
C ILE A 35 6.84 -0.61 -1.40
N ILE A 36 5.97 -1.57 -1.72
CA ILE A 36 5.00 -1.40 -2.82
C ILE A 36 3.97 -0.31 -2.47
N CYS A 37 3.53 -0.24 -1.22
CA CYS A 37 2.60 0.77 -0.74
C CYS A 37 3.19 2.18 -0.86
N ASP A 38 4.43 2.39 -0.43
CA ASP A 38 5.13 3.67 -0.56
C ASP A 38 5.37 4.04 -2.04
N GLN A 39 5.62 3.06 -2.92
CA GLN A 39 5.69 3.31 -4.37
C GLN A 39 4.36 3.80 -4.94
N VAL A 40 3.24 3.20 -4.53
CA VAL A 40 1.90 3.65 -4.96
C VAL A 40 1.65 5.08 -4.46
N LEU A 41 1.99 5.39 -3.22
CA LEU A 41 1.81 6.73 -2.65
C LEU A 41 2.74 7.79 -3.25
N ALA A 42 3.94 7.40 -3.72
CA ALA A 42 4.84 8.30 -4.43
C ALA A 42 4.31 8.70 -5.82
N GLN A 43 3.57 7.80 -6.48
CA GLN A 43 2.94 8.06 -7.77
C GLN A 43 1.58 8.74 -7.61
N GLU A 44 0.80 8.30 -6.61
CA GLU A 44 -0.58 8.72 -6.35
C GLU A 44 -0.75 9.10 -4.87
N PRO A 45 -0.35 10.32 -4.48
CA PRO A 45 -0.42 10.77 -3.09
C PRO A 45 -1.84 10.84 -2.52
N TYR A 46 -2.86 10.81 -3.38
CA TYR A 46 -4.27 10.91 -3.04
C TYR A 46 -4.99 9.54 -3.05
N CYS A 47 -4.27 8.43 -3.21
CA CYS A 47 -4.86 7.09 -3.14
C CYS A 47 -5.24 6.72 -1.70
N PHE A 48 -6.52 6.87 -1.35
CA PHE A 48 -7.03 6.57 0.00
C PHE A 48 -6.80 5.10 0.40
N GLU A 49 -6.89 4.17 -0.55
CA GLU A 49 -6.70 2.73 -0.31
C GLU A 49 -5.25 2.43 0.10
N ALA A 50 -4.27 3.09 -0.53
CA ALA A 50 -2.87 2.94 -0.18
C ALA A 50 -2.56 3.55 1.20
N TRP A 51 -3.16 4.69 1.55
CA TRP A 51 -3.06 5.25 2.91
C TRP A 51 -3.66 4.32 3.97
N GLY A 52 -4.80 3.68 3.68
CA GLY A 52 -5.41 2.68 4.56
C GLY A 52 -4.51 1.45 4.74
N LEU A 53 -3.93 0.93 3.65
CA LEU A 53 -3.00 -0.20 3.71
C LEU A 53 -1.73 0.14 4.50
N ARG A 54 -1.18 1.34 4.32
CA ARG A 54 -0.05 1.86 5.10
C ARG A 54 -0.39 1.92 6.59
N GLY A 55 -1.58 2.40 6.94
CA GLY A 55 -2.06 2.37 8.32
C GLY A 55 -2.08 0.96 8.91
N ASN A 56 -2.59 -0.03 8.15
CA ASN A 56 -2.63 -1.43 8.58
C ASN A 56 -1.21 -1.99 8.81
N LEU A 57 -0.29 -1.73 7.89
CA LEU A 57 1.11 -2.15 7.99
C LEU A 57 1.79 -1.57 9.23
N LEU A 58 1.64 -0.26 9.44
CA LEU A 58 2.21 0.45 10.59
C LEU A 58 1.65 -0.10 11.90
N ASN A 59 0.34 -0.37 11.96
CA ASN A 59 -0.30 -0.93 13.14
C ASN A 59 0.24 -2.33 13.48
N VAL A 60 0.42 -3.20 12.49
CA VAL A 60 1.01 -4.55 12.69
C VAL A 60 2.48 -4.48 13.12
N THR A 61 3.21 -3.43 12.74
CA THR A 61 4.60 -3.20 13.18
C THR A 61 4.74 -2.44 14.50
N GLY A 62 3.63 -2.11 15.18
CA GLY A 62 3.62 -1.41 16.47
C GLY A 62 3.72 0.12 16.39
N GLN A 63 3.64 0.71 15.20
CA GLN A 63 3.68 2.15 14.94
C GLN A 63 2.26 2.74 14.91
N SER A 64 1.52 2.54 16.01
CA SER A 64 0.09 2.85 16.08
C SER A 64 -0.23 4.34 15.96
N LYS A 65 0.70 5.23 16.34
CA LYS A 65 0.52 6.69 16.20
C LYS A 65 0.57 7.10 14.73
N GLU A 66 1.55 6.61 14.00
CA GLU A 66 1.71 6.85 12.56
C GLU A 66 0.58 6.19 11.76
N ALA A 67 0.10 5.03 12.21
CA ALA A 67 -1.06 4.36 11.63
C ALA A 67 -2.32 5.24 11.72
N ALA A 68 -2.59 5.85 12.87
CA ALA A 68 -3.73 6.75 13.06
C ALA A 68 -3.70 7.93 12.08
N VAL A 69 -2.54 8.56 11.88
CA VAL A 69 -2.36 9.64 10.90
C VAL A 69 -2.67 9.16 9.48
N CYS A 70 -2.24 7.95 9.12
CA CYS A 70 -2.52 7.37 7.82
C CYS A 70 -4.02 7.11 7.61
N TYR A 71 -4.72 6.60 8.64
CA TYR A 71 -6.17 6.40 8.57
C TYR A 71 -6.93 7.72 8.47
N SER A 72 -6.55 8.75 9.24
CA SER A 72 -7.16 10.07 9.14
C SER A 72 -6.99 10.66 7.73
N ARG A 73 -5.82 10.47 7.12
CA ARG A 73 -5.57 10.90 5.74
C ARG A 73 -6.38 10.11 4.73
N ALA A 74 -6.48 8.78 4.89
CA ALA A 74 -7.31 7.94 4.04
C ALA A 74 -8.79 8.37 4.10
N LEU A 75 -9.32 8.60 5.30
CA LEU A 75 -10.69 9.07 5.50
C LEU A 75 -10.95 10.43 4.86
N GLY A 76 -10.01 11.38 5.01
CA GLY A 76 -10.12 12.70 4.39
C GLY A 76 -10.06 12.69 2.86
N LEU A 77 -9.54 11.61 2.25
CA LEU A 77 -9.46 11.43 0.79
C LEU A 77 -10.60 10.57 0.22
N ALA A 78 -11.36 9.88 1.08
CA ALA A 78 -12.47 9.01 0.68
C ALA A 78 -13.81 9.76 0.56
N CYS A 79 -13.86 11.03 0.98
CA CYS A 79 -14.99 11.95 0.81
C CYS A 79 -14.88 12.71 -0.51
#